data_AF-V3ZS49-F1
#
_entry.id   AF-V3ZS49-F1
#
_cell.length_a   1.000
_cell.length_b   1.000
_cell.length_c   1.000
_cell.angle_alpha   90.00
_cell.angle_beta   90.00
_cell.angle_gamma   90.00
#
_symmetry.space_group_name_H-M   'P 1'
#
loop_
_entity.id
_entity.type
_entity.pdbx_description
1 polymer ?
#
loop_
_entity_poly.entity_id
_entity_poly.type
_entity_poly.pdbx_seq_one_letter_code
_entity_poly.pdbx_strand_id
1 'polypeptide(L)'
;MKIVRTFLVSHIFTFLTIIHALRLQGTMETRDYFRFLSKFGFQKTDQNNGDQTQGYVYGNITSRSNKSSSMILVVVDSEYFKEFYGNQTHSKNSCQKSLNKINTIAFDAVCFPNGPEDFLRRVPCPRGMVCADEDTPENVIKGYQFTYRIRDYQRPRYWFLSIVSCQLDRGGSQPSCQWHDTSSDNVTIDYDIWLVNGDPDLKHYNPFEHQFSFEMHDVFEIHLTALVICVIILPMWIYVYLKQKHAITQILSVCIGLQMSGIAANFLYVLLIAILGTGYTYLAVTGNFLALASQCFFVLFLIFIAKGWGITTDALPGKIVMYIIWGFYTILNIVLFVWNLILLDPVINTDKWQTYPGYLTLAFRLVIMIWFLYELRKTSQKGHHLDRLQFFQHFGAFFLVWFVYLPALVLICSQISALWRYKTILSISYAAEILGYIVLIHLLWPSRSVLYLINGEVPLQTWDLEITG
;
A
#
# COMPACT_ATOMS: atom_id res chain seq x y z
N MET A 1 4.52 2.78 -31.70
CA MET A 1 3.09 2.36 -31.73
C MET A 1 2.87 0.85 -31.55
N LYS A 2 3.61 -0.04 -32.22
CA LYS A 2 3.46 -1.50 -32.02
C LYS A 2 3.84 -1.99 -30.61
N ILE A 3 4.87 -1.41 -29.99
CA ILE A 3 5.38 -1.80 -28.65
C ILE A 3 4.37 -1.48 -27.53
N VAL A 4 3.65 -0.36 -27.62
CA VAL A 4 2.61 0.04 -26.64
C VAL A 4 1.41 -0.91 -26.71
N ARG A 5 1.07 -1.38 -27.92
CA ARG A 5 -0.06 -2.31 -28.15
C ARG A 5 0.26 -3.73 -27.67
N THR A 6 1.50 -4.19 -27.76
CA THR A 6 1.92 -5.47 -27.16
C THR A 6 2.01 -5.42 -25.64
N PHE A 7 2.39 -4.27 -25.06
CA PHE A 7 2.45 -4.10 -23.61
C PHE A 7 1.06 -4.15 -22.96
N LEU A 8 0.04 -3.59 -23.62
CA LEU A 8 -1.35 -3.62 -23.14
C LEU A 8 -2.01 -5.01 -23.21
N VAL A 9 -1.64 -5.82 -24.21
CA VAL A 9 -2.25 -7.14 -24.44
C VAL A 9 -1.61 -8.24 -23.58
N SER A 10 -0.33 -8.08 -23.20
CA SER A 10 0.39 -9.07 -22.38
C SER A 10 -0.01 -9.08 -20.90
N HIS A 11 -0.69 -8.04 -20.39
CA HIS A 11 -1.06 -7.94 -18.97
C HIS A 11 -2.41 -8.58 -18.61
N ILE A 12 -3.16 -9.09 -19.60
CA ILE A 12 -4.52 -9.60 -19.37
C ILE A 12 -4.54 -11.10 -18.98
N PHE A 13 -3.45 -11.83 -19.22
CA PHE A 13 -3.41 -13.28 -19.03
C PHE A 13 -2.31 -13.70 -18.08
N THR A 14 -2.57 -13.63 -16.77
CA THR A 14 -2.07 -14.63 -15.81
C THR A 14 -2.59 -14.39 -14.39
N PHE A 15 -3.10 -15.48 -13.79
CA PHE A 15 -3.43 -15.75 -12.39
C PHE A 15 -4.81 -15.32 -11.85
N LEU A 16 -5.71 -16.31 -11.86
CA LEU A 16 -6.96 -16.40 -11.09
C LEU A 16 -6.69 -16.64 -9.58
N THR A 17 -7.60 -16.10 -8.74
CA THR A 17 -7.87 -16.35 -7.29
C THR A 17 -6.89 -15.71 -6.27
N ILE A 18 -7.26 -14.98 -5.20
CA ILE A 18 -8.48 -14.52 -4.46
C ILE A 18 -8.13 -13.10 -3.93
N ILE A 19 -8.94 -12.04 -4.05
CA ILE A 19 -10.10 -11.68 -3.20
C ILE A 19 -9.82 -10.36 -2.45
N HIS A 20 -9.41 -10.32 -1.19
CA HIS A 20 -10.06 -9.40 -0.24
C HIS A 20 -9.46 -7.99 -0.03
N ALA A 21 -10.35 -6.98 -0.01
CA ALA A 21 -10.19 -5.73 0.75
C ALA A 21 -11.44 -5.53 1.63
N LEU A 22 -11.25 -4.94 2.83
CA LEU A 22 -12.15 -4.57 3.95
C LEU A 22 -13.39 -5.42 4.31
N ARG A 23 -14.13 -5.96 3.35
CA ARG A 23 -15.12 -7.01 3.57
C ARG A 23 -14.42 -8.37 3.60
N LEU A 24 -14.52 -9.05 4.73
CA LEU A 24 -13.94 -10.36 4.98
C LEU A 24 -14.98 -11.43 4.70
N GLN A 25 -14.77 -12.22 3.65
CA GLN A 25 -15.61 -13.37 3.32
C GLN A 25 -14.79 -14.65 3.33
N GLY A 26 -15.26 -15.69 3.98
CA GLY A 26 -14.54 -16.95 3.99
C GLY A 26 -15.22 -18.02 4.80
N THR A 27 -14.52 -19.13 4.92
CA THR A 27 -14.97 -20.31 5.65
C THR A 27 -13.87 -20.77 6.59
N MET A 28 -14.25 -21.23 7.78
CA MET A 28 -13.33 -21.77 8.77
C MET A 28 -13.90 -23.05 9.36
N GLU A 29 -13.04 -24.04 9.59
CA GLU A 29 -13.37 -25.27 10.31
C GLU A 29 -12.81 -25.22 11.73
N THR A 30 -13.48 -25.86 12.68
CA THR A 30 -12.98 -25.97 14.08
C THR A 30 -11.61 -26.61 14.17
N ARG A 31 -11.25 -27.47 13.21
CA ARG A 31 -9.92 -28.11 13.15
C ARG A 31 -8.78 -27.09 13.13
N ASP A 32 -9.02 -25.95 12.50
CA ASP A 32 -8.10 -24.83 12.56
C ASP A 32 -8.28 -24.15 13.92
N TYR A 33 -7.36 -24.41 14.85
CA TYR A 33 -7.44 -23.85 16.20
C TYR A 33 -7.51 -22.31 16.20
N PHE A 34 -6.74 -21.67 15.33
CA PHE A 34 -6.62 -20.21 15.25
C PHE A 34 -6.65 -19.73 13.81
N ARG A 35 -7.47 -18.71 13.53
CA ARG A 35 -7.51 -18.02 12.25
C ARG A 35 -7.42 -16.52 12.46
N PHE A 36 -6.35 -15.91 11.95
CA PHE A 36 -6.27 -14.46 11.78
C PHE A 36 -7.13 -14.05 10.58
N LEU A 37 -8.04 -13.09 10.78
CA LEU A 37 -8.91 -12.60 9.71
C LEU A 37 -8.39 -11.28 9.12
N SER A 38 -8.14 -10.28 9.96
CA SER A 38 -7.77 -8.95 9.50
C SER A 38 -7.14 -8.09 10.59
N LYS A 39 -6.38 -7.10 10.14
CA LYS A 39 -5.87 -5.97 10.92
C LYS A 39 -6.47 -4.71 10.32
N PHE A 40 -7.02 -3.87 11.17
CA PHE A 40 -7.72 -2.66 10.76
C PHE A 40 -7.44 -1.51 11.73
N GLY A 41 -7.06 -0.37 11.18
CA GLY A 41 -6.85 0.89 11.87
C GLY A 41 -8.17 1.65 12.00
N PHE A 42 -8.67 1.78 13.22
CA PHE A 42 -9.80 2.66 13.48
C PHE A 42 -9.30 4.07 13.79
N GLN A 43 -9.99 5.06 13.24
CA GLN A 43 -9.69 6.45 13.48
C GLN A 43 -10.08 6.86 14.91
N LYS A 44 -9.55 8.01 15.35
CA LYS A 44 -9.95 8.59 16.64
C LYS A 44 -11.44 8.98 16.58
N THR A 45 -12.18 8.61 17.61
CA THR A 45 -13.57 9.04 17.80
C THR A 45 -13.61 10.48 18.27
N ASP A 46 -14.33 11.33 17.53
CA ASP A 46 -14.65 12.69 17.93
C ASP A 46 -15.78 12.68 18.97
N GLN A 47 -15.64 13.46 20.05
CA GLN A 47 -16.66 13.56 21.09
C GLN A 47 -17.95 14.19 20.58
N ASN A 48 -17.84 15.14 19.64
CA ASN A 48 -19.01 15.85 19.12
C ASN A 48 -19.75 15.05 18.03
N ASN A 49 -19.00 14.25 17.26
CA ASN A 49 -19.50 13.49 16.12
C ASN A 49 -19.18 11.99 16.29
N GLY A 50 -19.51 11.44 17.45
CA GLY A 50 -19.14 10.06 17.83
C GLY A 50 -19.60 9.03 16.81
N ASP A 51 -20.88 9.05 16.43
CA ASP A 51 -21.44 8.07 15.49
C ASP A 51 -20.80 8.15 14.10
N GLN A 52 -20.45 9.36 13.65
CA GLN A 52 -19.80 9.55 12.35
C GLN A 52 -18.33 9.11 12.34
N THR A 53 -17.68 9.04 13.51
CA THR A 53 -16.23 8.86 13.58
C THR A 53 -15.78 7.57 14.27
N GLN A 54 -16.64 6.92 15.04
CA GLN A 54 -16.33 5.65 15.68
C GLN A 54 -16.18 4.49 14.69
N GLY A 55 -15.41 3.48 15.07
CA GLY A 55 -15.21 2.29 14.27
C GLY A 55 -16.35 1.30 14.40
N TYR A 56 -16.65 0.56 13.34
CA TYR A 56 -17.64 -0.51 13.37
C TYR A 56 -17.04 -1.81 12.81
N VAL A 57 -17.33 -2.93 13.49
CA VAL A 57 -17.14 -4.29 12.98
C VAL A 57 -18.47 -5.01 13.06
N TYR A 58 -19.06 -5.37 11.93
CA TYR A 58 -20.38 -5.99 11.89
C TYR A 58 -20.46 -7.01 10.77
N GLY A 59 -21.35 -7.98 10.90
CA GLY A 59 -21.40 -9.04 9.91
C GLY A 59 -22.31 -10.20 10.28
N ASN A 60 -22.17 -11.25 9.48
CA ASN A 60 -22.86 -12.51 9.63
C ASN A 60 -21.84 -13.63 9.78
N ILE A 61 -22.01 -14.48 10.79
CA ILE A 61 -21.19 -15.68 11.01
C ILE A 61 -22.15 -16.81 11.33
N THR A 62 -22.33 -17.73 10.40
CA THR A 62 -23.30 -18.82 10.52
C THR A 62 -22.65 -20.17 10.25
N SER A 63 -23.24 -21.26 10.75
CA SER A 63 -22.81 -22.61 10.39
C SER A 63 -23.75 -23.25 9.36
N ARG A 64 -23.18 -24.16 8.59
CA ARG A 64 -23.92 -25.11 7.75
C ARG A 64 -24.44 -26.31 8.52
N SER A 65 -23.84 -26.61 9.67
CA SER A 65 -24.17 -27.77 10.48
C SER A 65 -25.12 -27.41 11.62
N ASN A 66 -25.97 -28.35 12.02
CA ASN A 66 -26.83 -28.23 13.20
C ASN A 66 -26.09 -28.62 14.50
N LYS A 67 -24.76 -28.77 14.47
CA LYS A 67 -23.97 -29.08 15.66
C LYS A 67 -23.86 -27.85 16.56
N SER A 68 -23.86 -28.07 17.86
CA SER A 68 -23.91 -27.02 18.90
C SER A 68 -22.55 -26.47 19.32
N SER A 69 -21.45 -26.93 18.73
CA SER A 69 -20.12 -26.48 19.13
C SER A 69 -19.86 -25.06 18.66
N SER A 70 -19.37 -24.22 19.57
CA SER A 70 -19.12 -22.80 19.31
C SER A 70 -17.63 -22.50 19.29
N MET A 71 -17.25 -21.58 18.40
CA MET A 71 -15.98 -20.86 18.41
C MET A 71 -16.19 -19.48 19.05
N ILE A 72 -15.09 -18.75 19.23
CA ILE A 72 -15.12 -17.37 19.68
C ILE A 72 -14.49 -16.46 18.63
N LEU A 73 -15.23 -15.42 18.24
CA LEU A 73 -14.71 -14.27 17.51
C LEU A 73 -14.06 -13.32 18.52
N VAL A 74 -12.81 -12.94 18.24
CA VAL A 74 -11.98 -12.10 19.10
C VAL A 74 -11.66 -10.82 18.36
N VAL A 75 -12.05 -9.68 18.93
CA VAL A 75 -11.80 -8.33 18.42
C VAL A 75 -11.04 -7.56 19.48
N VAL A 76 -9.75 -7.35 19.25
CA VAL A 76 -8.85 -6.79 20.27
C VAL A 76 -7.90 -5.77 19.68
N ASP A 77 -7.49 -4.80 20.49
CA ASP A 77 -6.45 -3.85 20.10
C ASP A 77 -5.04 -4.47 20.15
N SER A 78 -4.06 -3.73 19.61
CA SER A 78 -2.66 -4.13 19.52
C SER A 78 -1.96 -4.55 20.82
N GLU A 79 -2.44 -4.11 21.99
CA GLU A 79 -1.86 -4.38 23.32
C GLU A 79 -2.14 -5.81 23.79
N TYR A 80 -3.35 -6.30 23.49
CA TYR A 80 -3.80 -7.65 23.83
C TYR A 80 -3.49 -8.65 22.73
N PHE A 81 -3.48 -8.19 21.47
CA PHE A 81 -3.28 -9.05 20.31
C PHE A 81 -1.92 -9.77 20.28
N LYS A 82 -0.82 -9.11 20.67
CA LYS A 82 0.54 -9.71 20.54
C LYS A 82 0.70 -11.00 21.33
N GLU A 83 0.22 -11.02 22.57
CA GLU A 83 0.30 -12.20 23.44
C GLU A 83 -0.65 -13.30 23.00
N PHE A 84 -1.86 -12.90 22.58
CA PHE A 84 -2.84 -13.80 22.00
C PHE A 84 -2.32 -14.49 20.73
N TYR A 85 -1.75 -13.72 19.80
CA TYR A 85 -1.14 -14.21 18.55
C TYR A 85 0.11 -15.06 18.79
N GLY A 86 0.91 -14.75 19.81
CA GLY A 86 2.06 -15.56 20.20
C GLY A 86 1.69 -17.00 20.60
N ASN A 87 0.45 -17.20 21.08
CA ASN A 87 -0.11 -18.50 21.47
C ASN A 87 -1.02 -19.12 20.39
N GLN A 88 -0.81 -18.78 19.10
CA GLN A 88 -1.61 -19.30 17.98
C GLN A 88 -1.38 -20.79 17.66
N THR A 89 -0.28 -21.38 18.13
CA THR A 89 0.03 -22.79 17.86
C THR A 89 -0.73 -23.70 18.81
N HIS A 90 -1.43 -24.70 18.25
CA HIS A 90 -2.17 -25.67 19.05
C HIS A 90 -1.25 -26.49 19.95
N SER A 91 -1.58 -26.52 21.24
CA SER A 91 -0.87 -27.18 22.33
C SER A 91 -1.83 -27.52 23.48
N LYS A 92 -1.39 -28.30 24.48
CA LYS A 92 -2.20 -28.56 25.68
C LYS A 92 -2.52 -27.24 26.41
N ASN A 93 -3.79 -27.02 26.71
CA ASN A 93 -4.36 -25.82 27.36
C ASN A 93 -4.18 -24.53 26.54
N SER A 94 -4.19 -24.61 25.20
CA SER A 94 -3.99 -23.43 24.35
C SER A 94 -5.07 -22.36 24.55
N CYS A 95 -6.35 -22.76 24.64
CA CYS A 95 -7.45 -21.81 24.84
C CYS A 95 -7.29 -21.00 26.13
N GLN A 96 -6.94 -21.66 27.24
CA GLN A 96 -6.72 -20.96 28.50
C GLN A 96 -5.51 -20.02 28.41
N LYS A 97 -4.40 -20.44 27.79
CA LYS A 97 -3.20 -19.62 27.66
C LYS A 97 -3.41 -18.41 26.72
N SER A 98 -4.08 -18.60 25.59
CA SER A 98 -4.28 -17.55 24.59
C SER A 98 -5.25 -16.48 25.08
N LEU A 99 -6.31 -16.87 25.79
CA LEU A 99 -7.36 -15.95 26.24
C LEU A 99 -7.16 -15.42 27.67
N ASN A 100 -6.17 -15.90 28.44
CA ASN A 100 -5.96 -15.50 29.84
C ASN A 100 -5.88 -13.99 30.03
N LYS A 101 -5.07 -13.31 29.21
CA LYS A 101 -4.91 -11.85 29.31
C LYS A 101 -6.17 -11.11 28.85
N ILE A 102 -6.89 -11.63 27.87
CA ILE A 102 -8.13 -11.01 27.37
C ILE A 102 -9.24 -11.13 28.42
N ASN A 103 -9.34 -12.26 29.13
CA ASN A 103 -10.31 -12.49 30.20
C ASN A 103 -10.24 -11.46 31.34
N THR A 104 -9.12 -10.76 31.55
CA THR A 104 -9.01 -9.78 32.64
C THR A 104 -9.81 -8.52 32.40
N ILE A 105 -10.18 -8.25 31.14
CA ILE A 105 -10.89 -7.04 30.72
C ILE A 105 -12.12 -7.31 29.85
N ALA A 106 -12.19 -8.47 29.20
CA ALA A 106 -13.31 -8.82 28.33
C ALA A 106 -14.56 -9.09 29.17
N PHE A 107 -15.67 -8.50 28.74
CA PHE A 107 -16.99 -8.71 29.30
C PHE A 107 -17.56 -10.07 28.87
N ASP A 108 -18.19 -10.76 29.82
CA ASP A 108 -19.03 -11.93 29.59
C ASP A 108 -20.15 -11.92 30.61
N ALA A 109 -21.41 -11.96 30.16
CA ALA A 109 -22.57 -11.81 31.03
C ALA A 109 -22.66 -12.84 32.18
N VAL A 110 -22.05 -14.03 32.01
CA VAL A 110 -22.11 -15.11 33.01
C VAL A 110 -20.82 -15.18 33.84
N CYS A 111 -19.68 -15.18 33.18
CA CYS A 111 -18.38 -15.45 33.82
C CYS A 111 -17.62 -14.19 34.22
N PHE A 112 -17.76 -13.10 33.44
CA PHE A 112 -16.97 -11.88 33.61
C PHE A 112 -17.86 -10.63 33.51
N PRO A 113 -18.87 -10.46 34.39
CA PRO A 113 -19.86 -9.39 34.27
C PRO A 113 -19.30 -7.99 34.55
N ASN A 114 -18.11 -7.90 35.14
CA ASN A 114 -17.44 -6.62 35.43
C ASN A 114 -16.38 -6.25 34.38
N GLY A 115 -16.26 -7.00 33.28
CA GLY A 115 -15.33 -6.67 32.20
C GLY A 115 -15.72 -5.33 31.54
N PRO A 116 -14.82 -4.36 31.41
CA PRO A 116 -15.13 -3.06 30.80
C PRO A 116 -15.29 -3.11 29.27
N GLU A 117 -14.72 -4.11 28.59
CA GLU A 117 -14.58 -4.13 27.14
C GLU A 117 -15.32 -5.29 26.48
N ASP A 118 -16.03 -5.05 25.38
CA ASP A 118 -16.69 -6.10 24.59
C ASP A 118 -15.76 -6.60 23.46
N PHE A 119 -14.96 -7.62 23.77
CA PHE A 119 -13.95 -8.18 22.85
C PHE A 119 -14.31 -9.54 22.27
N LEU A 120 -15.28 -10.25 22.86
CA LEU A 120 -15.50 -11.67 22.62
C LEU A 120 -16.94 -11.92 22.18
N ARG A 121 -17.12 -12.67 21.09
CA ARG A 121 -18.46 -13.09 20.65
C ARG A 121 -18.50 -14.55 20.30
N ARG A 122 -19.49 -15.26 20.86
CA ARG A 122 -19.76 -16.65 20.50
C ARG A 122 -20.32 -16.75 19.08
N VAL A 123 -19.69 -17.61 18.29
CA VAL A 123 -20.10 -17.92 16.92
C VAL A 123 -20.09 -19.45 16.74
N PRO A 124 -20.89 -20.04 15.83
CA PRO A 124 -21.79 -19.41 14.87
C PRO A 124 -23.06 -18.85 15.53
N CYS A 125 -23.63 -17.82 14.91
CA CYS A 125 -24.90 -17.23 15.29
C CYS A 125 -26.07 -17.93 14.58
N PRO A 126 -27.26 -18.03 15.21
CA PRO A 126 -28.41 -18.68 14.59
C PRO A 126 -28.83 -17.95 13.31
N ARG A 127 -29.19 -18.70 12.26
CA ARG A 127 -29.47 -18.12 10.93
C ARG A 127 -30.65 -17.15 10.98
N GLY A 128 -30.45 -15.95 10.44
CA GLY A 128 -31.47 -14.90 10.40
C GLY A 128 -31.80 -14.29 11.76
N MET A 129 -31.03 -14.62 12.80
CA MET A 129 -31.16 -14.06 14.14
C MET A 129 -29.84 -13.42 14.57
N VAL A 130 -29.95 -12.51 15.52
CA VAL A 130 -28.83 -11.87 16.20
C VAL A 130 -28.06 -12.91 17.04
N CYS A 131 -26.76 -12.70 17.21
CA CYS A 131 -25.90 -13.57 18.02
C CYS A 131 -26.38 -13.61 19.48
N ALA A 132 -26.25 -14.77 20.13
CA ALA A 132 -26.78 -14.99 21.49
C ALA A 132 -26.12 -14.10 22.56
N ASP A 133 -24.89 -13.66 22.30
CA ASP A 133 -24.10 -12.81 23.19
C ASP A 133 -24.41 -11.31 22.97
N GLU A 134 -25.37 -10.93 22.11
CA GLU A 134 -25.80 -9.53 21.94
C GLU A 134 -26.89 -9.16 22.95
N ASP A 135 -26.48 -8.50 24.04
CA ASP A 135 -27.38 -8.10 25.13
C ASP A 135 -28.37 -6.99 24.73
N THR A 136 -28.00 -6.17 23.74
CA THR A 136 -28.82 -5.06 23.23
C THR A 136 -29.02 -5.19 21.72
N PRO A 137 -29.98 -6.03 21.27
CA PRO A 137 -30.21 -6.28 19.85
C PRO A 137 -30.52 -5.02 19.02
N GLU A 138 -31.03 -3.96 19.66
CA GLU A 138 -31.30 -2.66 19.02
C GLU A 138 -30.04 -1.96 18.51
N ASN A 139 -28.88 -2.26 19.09
CA ASN A 139 -27.60 -1.64 18.72
C ASN A 139 -26.94 -2.30 17.50
N VAL A 140 -27.45 -3.47 17.08
CA VAL A 140 -26.94 -4.22 15.94
C VAL A 140 -27.41 -3.57 14.64
N ILE A 141 -26.49 -3.42 13.68
CA ILE A 141 -26.82 -2.86 12.36
C ILE A 141 -27.89 -3.75 11.69
N LYS A 142 -28.95 -3.11 11.19
CA LYS A 142 -30.10 -3.81 10.61
C LYS A 142 -29.67 -4.73 9.46
N GLY A 143 -30.12 -5.98 9.50
CA GLY A 143 -29.80 -7.01 8.50
C GLY A 143 -28.53 -7.80 8.80
N TYR A 144 -27.83 -7.53 9.90
CA TYR A 144 -26.64 -8.26 10.34
C TYR A 144 -26.85 -8.95 11.70
N GLN A 145 -25.95 -9.88 12.05
CA GLN A 145 -26.08 -10.72 13.23
C GLN A 145 -25.35 -10.20 14.47
N PHE A 146 -24.30 -9.40 14.29
CA PHE A 146 -23.55 -8.78 15.40
C PHE A 146 -22.99 -7.41 15.01
N THR A 147 -22.63 -6.60 16.00
CA THR A 147 -21.94 -5.32 15.79
C THR A 147 -21.07 -4.96 16.99
N TYR A 148 -19.78 -4.76 16.74
CA TYR A 148 -18.87 -4.08 17.65
C TYR A 148 -18.76 -2.60 17.29
N ARG A 149 -18.84 -1.75 18.31
CA ARG A 149 -18.61 -0.30 18.19
C ARG A 149 -17.32 0.06 18.91
N ILE A 150 -16.31 0.45 18.14
CA ILE A 150 -14.97 0.72 18.64
C ILE A 150 -14.81 2.22 18.83
N ARG A 151 -14.60 2.64 20.08
CA ARG A 151 -14.46 4.03 20.49
C ARG A 151 -13.11 4.27 21.15
N ASP A 152 -12.26 5.08 20.53
CA ASP A 152 -11.01 5.59 21.12
C ASP A 152 -10.93 7.10 20.96
N TYR A 153 -11.10 7.83 22.06
CA TYR A 153 -11.06 9.30 22.08
C TYR A 153 -9.64 9.89 22.12
N GLN A 154 -8.62 9.07 22.37
CA GLN A 154 -7.26 9.56 22.54
C GLN A 154 -6.50 9.56 21.21
N ARG A 155 -6.51 8.42 20.49
CA ARG A 155 -5.70 8.24 19.29
C ARG A 155 -6.24 7.14 18.37
N PRO A 156 -5.93 7.18 17.06
CA PRO A 156 -6.17 6.05 16.17
C PRO A 156 -5.28 4.85 16.57
N ARG A 157 -5.81 3.63 16.44
CA ARG A 157 -5.10 2.38 16.78
C ARG A 157 -5.47 1.24 15.85
N TYR A 158 -4.57 0.28 15.73
CA TYR A 158 -4.85 -1.00 15.08
C TYR A 158 -5.61 -1.93 16.00
N TRP A 159 -6.67 -2.49 15.45
CA TRP A 159 -7.47 -3.57 15.98
C TRP A 159 -7.31 -4.80 15.10
N PHE A 160 -7.44 -5.96 15.72
CA PHE A 160 -7.16 -7.24 15.12
C PHE A 160 -8.35 -8.14 15.33
N LEU A 161 -8.71 -8.83 14.26
CA LEU A 161 -9.86 -9.70 14.19
C LEU A 161 -9.39 -11.13 13.95
N SER A 162 -9.76 -12.03 14.85
CA SER A 162 -9.43 -13.46 14.77
C SER A 162 -10.59 -14.32 15.21
N ILE A 163 -10.62 -15.56 14.75
CA ILE A 163 -11.52 -16.60 15.25
C ILE A 163 -10.67 -17.71 15.85
N VAL A 164 -11.07 -18.20 17.03
CA VAL A 164 -10.41 -19.34 17.66
C VAL A 164 -11.42 -20.40 18.08
N SER A 165 -11.02 -21.66 17.95
CA SER A 165 -11.86 -22.84 18.23
C SER A 165 -11.91 -23.14 19.73
N CYS A 166 -12.26 -22.15 20.52
CA CYS A 166 -12.37 -22.21 21.97
C CYS A 166 -13.79 -21.89 22.41
N GLN A 167 -14.27 -22.64 23.40
CA GLN A 167 -15.58 -22.44 24.01
C GLN A 167 -15.43 -22.22 25.51
N LEU A 168 -16.07 -21.18 26.02
CA LEU A 168 -16.15 -20.92 27.45
C LEU A 168 -17.28 -21.76 28.05
N ASP A 169 -16.95 -22.56 29.07
CA ASP A 169 -17.94 -23.32 29.80
C ASP A 169 -18.78 -22.41 30.72
N ARG A 170 -20.02 -22.19 30.28
CA ARG A 170 -21.06 -21.43 30.98
C ARG A 170 -22.16 -22.35 31.54
N GLY A 171 -21.99 -23.67 31.46
CA GLY A 171 -23.04 -24.65 31.75
C GLY A 171 -23.25 -24.91 33.24
N GLY A 172 -24.51 -25.09 33.64
CA GLY A 172 -24.91 -25.55 34.98
C GLY A 172 -25.26 -24.45 35.99
N SER A 173 -25.68 -24.85 37.19
CA SER A 173 -26.02 -23.95 38.31
C SER A 173 -24.80 -23.23 38.90
N GLN A 174 -23.59 -23.72 38.58
CA GLN A 174 -22.30 -23.13 38.93
C GLN A 174 -21.38 -23.21 37.69
N PRO A 175 -21.20 -22.12 36.94
CA PRO A 175 -20.37 -22.14 35.74
C PRO A 175 -18.89 -22.29 36.11
N SER A 176 -18.17 -23.18 35.42
CA SER A 176 -16.74 -23.40 35.67
C SER A 176 -15.87 -22.26 35.13
N CYS A 177 -16.37 -21.52 34.13
CA CYS A 177 -15.70 -20.38 33.49
C CYS A 177 -14.29 -20.71 32.99
N GLN A 178 -14.09 -21.96 32.55
CA GLN A 178 -12.86 -22.42 31.92
C GLN A 178 -13.01 -22.53 30.42
N TRP A 179 -11.93 -22.23 29.70
CA TRP A 179 -11.89 -22.35 28.26
C TRP A 179 -11.54 -23.78 27.82
N HIS A 180 -12.41 -24.37 27.02
CA HIS A 180 -12.20 -25.68 26.42
C HIS A 180 -11.98 -25.59 24.92
N ASP A 181 -11.20 -26.53 24.40
CA ASP A 181 -10.90 -26.67 22.99
C ASP A 181 -12.03 -27.41 22.27
N THR A 182 -12.50 -26.86 21.16
CA THR A 182 -13.58 -27.43 20.32
C THR A 182 -13.07 -27.94 18.97
N SER A 183 -11.75 -28.01 18.79
CA SER A 183 -11.15 -28.37 17.50
C SER A 183 -11.56 -29.76 17.00
N SER A 184 -11.95 -30.66 17.90
CA SER A 184 -12.44 -32.01 17.61
C SER A 184 -13.82 -32.09 16.94
N ASP A 185 -14.62 -31.04 17.03
CA ASP A 185 -16.07 -31.14 16.82
C ASP A 185 -16.47 -31.10 15.33
N ASN A 186 -15.50 -30.77 14.46
CA ASN A 186 -15.62 -30.68 13.02
C ASN A 186 -16.86 -29.87 12.59
N VAL A 187 -16.91 -28.61 13.04
CA VAL A 187 -17.93 -27.63 12.65
C VAL A 187 -17.31 -26.64 11.66
N THR A 188 -18.02 -26.39 10.56
CA THR A 188 -17.63 -25.37 9.57
C THR A 188 -18.52 -24.16 9.71
N ILE A 189 -17.92 -22.98 9.74
CA ILE A 189 -18.59 -21.68 9.76
C ILE A 189 -18.27 -20.90 8.49
N ASP A 190 -19.27 -20.16 8.02
CA ASP A 190 -19.14 -19.18 6.94
C ASP A 190 -19.26 -17.79 7.56
N TYR A 191 -18.33 -16.89 7.23
CA TYR A 191 -18.32 -15.53 7.73
C TYR A 191 -18.33 -14.49 6.60
N ASP A 192 -19.05 -13.40 6.84
CA ASP A 192 -19.12 -12.20 6.01
C ASP A 192 -19.12 -10.97 6.93
N ILE A 193 -17.95 -10.34 7.08
CA ILE A 193 -17.69 -9.31 8.09
C ILE A 193 -17.21 -8.04 7.42
N TRP A 194 -17.75 -6.91 7.84
CA TRP A 194 -17.38 -5.57 7.44
C TRP A 194 -16.63 -4.88 8.56
N LEU A 195 -15.55 -4.17 8.21
CA LEU A 195 -14.84 -3.25 9.08
C LEU A 195 -14.91 -1.88 8.42
N VAL A 196 -15.32 -0.84 9.13
CA VAL A 196 -15.49 0.51 8.56
C VAL A 196 -15.21 1.59 9.59
N ASN A 197 -14.78 2.77 9.11
CA ASN A 197 -14.66 3.97 9.92
C ASN A 197 -15.91 4.85 9.74
N GLY A 198 -16.68 5.06 10.81
CA GLY A 198 -17.96 5.78 10.81
C GLY A 198 -19.17 4.87 10.64
N ASP A 199 -20.35 5.37 11.03
CA ASP A 199 -21.61 4.62 10.98
C ASP A 199 -21.97 4.16 9.54
N PRO A 200 -22.27 2.86 9.32
CA PRO A 200 -22.77 2.36 8.04
C PRO A 200 -23.99 3.10 7.49
N ASP A 201 -24.91 3.55 8.36
CA ASP A 201 -26.11 4.30 7.97
C ASP A 201 -25.75 5.71 7.47
N LEU A 202 -24.59 6.24 7.86
CA LEU A 202 -24.07 7.56 7.49
C LEU A 202 -22.91 7.48 6.48
N LYS A 203 -22.81 6.40 5.70
CA LYS A 203 -21.74 6.19 4.69
C LYS A 203 -21.52 7.38 3.75
N HIS A 204 -22.55 8.18 3.47
CA HIS A 204 -22.47 9.34 2.59
C HIS A 204 -21.68 10.52 3.17
N TYR A 205 -21.45 10.57 4.48
CA TYR A 205 -20.72 11.67 5.11
C TYR A 205 -19.23 11.66 4.74
N ASN A 206 -18.64 10.47 4.65
CA ASN A 206 -17.24 10.31 4.23
C ASN A 206 -17.07 9.12 3.26
N PRO A 207 -17.53 9.26 2.01
CA PRO A 207 -17.60 8.15 1.06
C PRO A 207 -16.22 7.64 0.62
N PHE A 208 -15.18 8.46 0.71
CA PHE A 208 -13.83 8.11 0.26
C PHE A 208 -12.94 7.53 1.36
N GLU A 209 -13.34 7.60 2.63
CA GLU A 209 -12.57 7.04 3.76
C GLU A 209 -13.33 6.00 4.57
N HIS A 210 -14.66 5.96 4.52
CA HIS A 210 -15.48 5.05 5.33
C HIS A 210 -15.09 3.58 5.17
N GLN A 211 -14.75 3.19 3.95
CA GLN A 211 -14.30 1.84 3.58
C GLN A 211 -12.77 1.69 3.65
N PHE A 212 -12.05 2.57 4.36
CA PHE A 212 -10.62 2.48 4.51
C PHE A 212 -10.20 2.33 5.95
N SER A 213 -9.12 1.58 6.13
CA SER A 213 -8.36 1.56 7.37
C SER A 213 -7.66 2.91 7.54
N PHE A 214 -7.44 3.35 8.77
CA PHE A 214 -6.90 4.68 9.06
C PHE A 214 -5.57 4.99 8.32
N GLU A 215 -4.68 4.01 8.16
CA GLU A 215 -3.43 4.17 7.42
C GLU A 215 -3.62 4.40 5.91
N MET A 216 -4.81 4.07 5.40
CA MET A 216 -5.23 4.25 4.02
C MET A 216 -6.13 5.49 3.82
N HIS A 217 -6.48 6.23 4.89
CA HIS A 217 -7.14 7.54 4.74
C HIS A 217 -6.22 8.50 3.97
N ASP A 218 -6.81 9.44 3.23
CA ASP A 218 -6.14 10.34 2.27
C ASP A 218 -5.50 9.65 1.05
N VAL A 219 -5.41 8.31 0.99
CA VAL A 219 -4.72 7.61 -0.10
C VAL A 219 -5.47 7.78 -1.42
N PHE A 220 -6.80 7.85 -1.37
CA PHE A 220 -7.63 8.14 -2.55
C PHE A 220 -7.28 9.52 -3.14
N GLU A 221 -7.21 10.54 -2.29
CA GLU A 221 -6.88 11.92 -2.62
C GLU A 221 -5.46 12.04 -3.15
N ILE A 222 -4.50 11.32 -2.56
CA ILE A 222 -3.10 11.28 -3.04
C ILE A 222 -3.03 10.72 -4.46
N HIS A 223 -3.67 9.58 -4.73
CA HIS A 223 -3.69 9.00 -6.08
C HIS A 223 -4.46 9.88 -7.08
N LEU A 224 -5.57 10.47 -6.67
CA LEU A 224 -6.34 11.40 -7.50
C LEU A 224 -5.51 12.62 -7.89
N THR A 225 -4.84 13.25 -6.91
CA THR A 225 -3.98 14.41 -7.13
C THR A 225 -2.83 14.06 -8.09
N ALA A 226 -2.17 12.91 -7.87
CA ALA A 226 -1.13 12.43 -8.76
C ALA A 226 -1.67 12.23 -10.19
N LEU A 227 -2.84 11.61 -10.35
CA LEU A 227 -3.48 11.39 -11.65
C LEU A 227 -3.83 12.71 -12.36
N VAL A 228 -4.34 13.71 -11.64
CA VAL A 228 -4.65 15.03 -12.21
C VAL A 228 -3.40 15.72 -12.72
N ILE A 229 -2.31 15.72 -11.94
CA ILE A 229 -1.03 16.31 -12.40
C ILE A 229 -0.50 15.57 -13.62
N CYS A 230 -0.59 14.24 -13.60
CA CYS A 230 -0.26 13.35 -14.71
C CYS A 230 -1.04 13.69 -16.00
N VAL A 231 -2.34 13.98 -15.90
CA VAL A 231 -3.19 14.41 -17.03
C VAL A 231 -2.74 15.77 -17.60
N ILE A 232 -2.23 16.68 -16.76
CA ILE A 232 -1.68 17.98 -17.20
C ILE A 232 -0.33 17.80 -17.90
N ILE A 233 0.54 16.92 -17.39
CA ILE A 233 1.87 16.66 -17.95
C ILE A 233 1.79 15.97 -19.31
N LEU A 234 0.80 15.10 -19.51
CA LEU A 234 0.70 14.26 -20.70
C LEU A 234 0.63 15.06 -22.03
N PRO A 235 -0.23 16.09 -22.19
CA PRO A 235 -0.24 16.95 -23.37
C PRO A 235 1.09 17.67 -23.61
N MET A 236 1.72 18.18 -22.55
CA MET A 236 3.03 18.85 -22.64
C MET A 236 4.08 17.86 -23.17
N TRP A 237 4.09 16.63 -22.66
CA TRP A 237 5.01 15.61 -23.12
C TRP A 237 4.75 15.17 -24.57
N ILE A 238 3.48 15.02 -24.96
CA ILE A 238 3.11 14.69 -26.35
C ILE A 238 3.63 15.77 -27.29
N TYR A 239 3.51 17.06 -26.93
CA TYR A 239 4.05 18.16 -27.72
C TYR A 239 5.57 18.04 -27.93
N VAL A 240 6.34 17.84 -26.85
CA VAL A 240 7.80 17.65 -26.92
C VAL A 240 8.15 16.44 -27.79
N TYR A 241 7.49 15.31 -27.58
CA TYR A 241 7.74 14.06 -28.32
C TYR A 241 7.47 14.20 -29.83
N LEU A 242 6.40 14.90 -30.20
CA LEU A 242 6.04 15.11 -31.61
C LEU A 242 7.05 16.01 -32.33
N LYS A 243 7.59 17.01 -31.64
CA LYS A 243 8.61 17.93 -32.18
C LYS A 243 10.00 17.30 -32.23
N GLN A 244 10.35 16.44 -31.26
CA GLN A 244 11.67 15.85 -31.12
C GLN A 244 11.63 14.31 -31.14
N LYS A 245 11.77 13.73 -32.33
CA LYS A 245 11.87 12.27 -32.49
C LYS A 245 13.30 11.79 -32.30
N HIS A 246 13.77 11.77 -31.06
CA HIS A 246 15.11 11.34 -30.69
C HIS A 246 15.06 10.05 -29.82
N ALA A 247 16.15 9.28 -29.79
CA ALA A 247 16.20 8.05 -28.98
C ALA A 247 16.00 8.33 -27.48
N ILE A 248 16.52 9.45 -26.98
CA ILE A 248 16.34 9.91 -25.59
C ILE A 248 14.86 10.16 -25.27
N THR A 249 14.14 10.87 -26.15
CA THR A 249 12.71 11.16 -25.95
C THR A 249 11.85 9.90 -26.08
N GLN A 250 12.28 8.90 -26.85
CA GLN A 250 11.62 7.59 -26.88
C GLN A 250 11.74 6.83 -25.56
N ILE A 251 12.93 6.78 -24.95
CA ILE A 251 13.14 6.11 -23.66
C ILE A 251 12.37 6.84 -22.54
N LEU A 252 12.41 8.17 -22.52
CA LEU A 252 11.66 8.96 -21.56
C LEU A 252 10.14 8.74 -21.71
N SER A 253 9.65 8.55 -22.93
CA SER A 253 8.24 8.21 -23.18
C SER A 253 7.84 6.87 -22.59
N VAL A 254 8.74 5.89 -22.62
CA VAL A 254 8.50 4.58 -21.98
C VAL A 254 8.42 4.76 -20.45
N CYS A 255 9.32 5.53 -19.85
CA CYS A 255 9.30 5.81 -18.41
C CYS A 255 7.98 6.49 -18.00
N ILE A 256 7.64 7.62 -18.65
CA ILE A 256 6.40 8.35 -18.36
C ILE A 256 5.19 7.44 -18.57
N GLY A 257 5.14 6.67 -19.67
CA GLY A 257 4.04 5.74 -19.95
C GLY A 257 3.86 4.67 -18.87
N LEU A 258 4.96 4.06 -18.38
CA LEU A 258 4.93 3.08 -17.29
C LEU A 258 4.44 3.73 -15.99
N GLN A 259 4.97 4.90 -15.62
CA GLN A 259 4.56 5.63 -14.42
C GLN A 259 3.07 5.97 -14.44
N MET A 260 2.59 6.54 -15.54
CA MET A 260 1.18 6.93 -15.74
C MET A 260 0.26 5.72 -15.63
N SER A 261 0.63 4.62 -16.28
CA SER A 261 -0.15 3.37 -16.22
C SER A 261 -0.17 2.79 -14.80
N GLY A 262 0.96 2.88 -14.08
CA GLY A 262 1.06 2.45 -12.68
C GLY A 262 0.18 3.28 -11.74
N ILE A 263 0.18 4.61 -11.89
CA ILE A 263 -0.68 5.52 -11.11
C ILE A 263 -2.16 5.26 -11.42
N ALA A 264 -2.53 5.10 -12.70
CA ALA A 264 -3.90 4.84 -13.10
C ALA A 264 -4.43 3.50 -12.57
N ALA A 265 -3.62 2.43 -12.60
CA ALA A 265 -3.98 1.13 -12.06
C ALA A 265 -4.19 1.18 -10.53
N ASN A 266 -3.30 1.86 -9.80
CA ASN A 266 -3.46 2.05 -8.36
C ASN A 266 -4.66 2.94 -8.01
N PHE A 267 -4.91 4.00 -8.77
CA PHE A 267 -6.10 4.83 -8.57
C PHE A 267 -7.38 4.04 -8.78
N LEU A 268 -7.46 3.21 -9.84
CA LEU A 268 -8.60 2.34 -10.08
C LEU A 268 -8.79 1.34 -8.92
N TYR A 269 -7.70 0.78 -8.40
CA TYR A 269 -7.76 -0.10 -7.22
C TYR A 269 -8.40 0.60 -6.01
N VAL A 270 -7.93 1.79 -5.66
CA VAL A 270 -8.44 2.55 -4.49
C VAL A 270 -9.87 3.03 -4.74
N LEU A 271 -10.21 3.44 -5.97
CA LEU A 271 -11.58 3.81 -6.34
C LEU A 271 -12.57 2.65 -6.16
N LEU A 272 -12.18 1.43 -6.55
CA LEU A 272 -13.02 0.24 -6.36
C LEU A 272 -13.24 -0.07 -4.88
N ILE A 273 -12.23 0.08 -4.04
CA ILE A 273 -12.38 -0.06 -2.58
C ILE A 273 -13.33 1.00 -2.02
N ALA A 274 -13.18 2.26 -2.41
CA ALA A 274 -14.04 3.35 -1.93
C ALA A 274 -15.53 3.07 -2.22
N ILE A 275 -15.84 2.58 -3.42
CA ILE A 275 -17.22 2.34 -3.86
C ILE A 275 -17.77 1.02 -3.28
N LEU A 276 -17.05 -0.08 -3.51
CA LEU A 276 -17.53 -1.44 -3.26
C LEU A 276 -17.17 -1.99 -1.87
N GLY A 277 -16.19 -1.38 -1.19
CA GLY A 277 -15.56 -1.92 0.02
C GLY A 277 -14.59 -3.07 -0.26
N THR A 278 -14.47 -3.52 -1.51
CA THR A 278 -13.61 -4.61 -1.96
C THR A 278 -12.75 -4.15 -3.14
N GLY A 279 -11.46 -4.47 -3.13
CA GLY A 279 -10.51 -4.10 -4.17
C GLY A 279 -9.87 -5.32 -4.80
N TYR A 280 -9.63 -5.27 -6.12
CA TYR A 280 -8.87 -6.32 -6.79
C TYR A 280 -7.38 -6.13 -6.56
N THR A 281 -6.80 -6.95 -5.68
CA THR A 281 -5.37 -6.89 -5.31
C THR A 281 -4.44 -6.89 -6.53
N TYR A 282 -4.80 -7.58 -7.63
CA TYR A 282 -4.04 -7.56 -8.88
C TYR A 282 -3.80 -6.16 -9.43
N LEU A 283 -4.78 -5.25 -9.35
CA LEU A 283 -4.62 -3.87 -9.84
C LEU A 283 -3.54 -3.14 -9.05
N ALA A 284 -3.51 -3.31 -7.72
CA ALA A 284 -2.47 -2.75 -6.88
C ALA A 284 -1.10 -3.38 -7.16
N VAL A 285 -1.03 -4.70 -7.32
CA VAL A 285 0.21 -5.42 -7.63
C VAL A 285 0.78 -4.96 -8.98
N THR A 286 -0.06 -4.91 -10.03
CA THR A 286 0.33 -4.43 -11.35
C THR A 286 0.72 -2.96 -11.33
N GLY A 287 -0.05 -2.10 -10.64
CA GLY A 287 0.25 -0.68 -10.53
C GLY A 287 1.61 -0.42 -9.86
N ASN A 288 1.88 -1.11 -8.74
CA ASN A 288 3.17 -1.03 -8.05
C ASN A 288 4.32 -1.61 -8.87
N PHE A 289 4.09 -2.69 -9.62
CA PHE A 289 5.09 -3.26 -10.52
C PHE A 289 5.46 -2.30 -11.67
N LEU A 290 4.46 -1.66 -12.29
CA LEU A 290 4.69 -0.67 -13.35
C LEU A 290 5.45 0.55 -12.84
N ALA A 291 5.12 1.03 -11.63
CA ALA A 291 5.86 2.11 -10.99
C ALA A 291 7.32 1.72 -10.70
N LEU A 292 7.57 0.51 -10.20
CA LEU A 292 8.92 -0.03 -9.98
C LEU A 292 9.70 -0.14 -11.28
N ALA A 293 9.08 -0.70 -12.33
CA ALA A 293 9.69 -0.78 -13.66
C ALA A 293 10.06 0.61 -14.18
N SER A 294 9.16 1.59 -14.02
CA SER A 294 9.41 2.98 -14.38
C SER A 294 10.64 3.55 -13.66
N GLN A 295 10.75 3.35 -12.34
CA GLN A 295 11.90 3.81 -11.55
C GLN A 295 13.22 3.16 -11.99
N CYS A 296 13.22 1.85 -12.29
CA CYS A 296 14.41 1.17 -12.79
C CYS A 296 14.84 1.71 -14.15
N PHE A 297 13.91 1.94 -15.09
CA PHE A 297 14.22 2.56 -16.38
C PHE A 297 14.64 4.03 -16.23
N PHE A 298 14.10 4.74 -15.24
CA PHE A 298 14.47 6.11 -14.96
C PHE A 298 15.94 6.25 -14.54
N VAL A 299 16.42 5.37 -13.66
CA VAL A 299 17.85 5.33 -13.28
C VAL A 299 18.74 5.08 -14.49
N LEU A 300 18.37 4.14 -15.35
CA LEU A 300 19.11 3.87 -16.60
C LEU A 300 19.14 5.11 -17.50
N PHE A 301 18.00 5.79 -17.63
CA PHE A 301 17.85 7.01 -18.41
C PHE A 301 18.75 8.14 -17.90
N LEU A 302 18.82 8.36 -16.58
CA LEU A 302 19.71 9.35 -15.99
C LEU A 302 21.20 9.07 -16.27
N ILE A 303 21.59 7.79 -16.23
CA ILE A 303 22.97 7.37 -16.56
C ILE A 303 23.28 7.60 -18.04
N PHE A 304 22.32 7.35 -18.94
CA PHE A 304 22.49 7.66 -20.37
C PHE A 304 22.78 9.15 -20.60
N ILE A 305 22.01 10.03 -19.96
CA ILE A 305 22.23 11.48 -20.07
C ILE A 305 23.56 11.87 -19.42
N ALA A 306 23.91 11.32 -18.25
CA ALA A 306 25.18 11.63 -17.57
C ALA A 306 26.41 11.26 -18.42
N LYS A 307 26.33 10.18 -19.20
CA LYS A 307 27.37 9.79 -20.18
C LYS A 307 27.35 10.62 -21.47
N GLY A 308 26.36 11.49 -21.64
CA GLY A 308 26.20 12.33 -22.82
C GLY A 308 25.77 11.56 -24.07
N TRP A 309 25.12 10.39 -23.91
CA TRP A 309 24.64 9.62 -25.04
C TRP A 309 23.57 10.39 -25.82
N GLY A 310 23.79 10.54 -27.13
CA GLY A 310 22.91 11.32 -28.01
C GLY A 310 23.00 12.84 -27.83
N ILE A 311 23.98 13.33 -27.06
CA ILE A 311 24.29 14.76 -26.90
C ILE A 311 25.76 15.03 -27.29
N THR A 312 26.71 14.32 -26.68
CA THR A 312 28.14 14.53 -26.92
C THR A 312 28.82 13.37 -27.64
N THR A 313 28.24 12.18 -27.58
CA THR A 313 28.85 10.96 -28.15
C THR A 313 27.77 9.99 -28.63
N ASP A 314 27.94 9.45 -29.84
CA ASP A 314 27.09 8.37 -30.38
C ASP A 314 27.50 6.99 -29.83
N ALA A 315 28.78 6.83 -29.48
CA ALA A 315 29.32 5.63 -28.87
C ALA A 315 29.21 5.67 -27.34
N LEU A 316 28.69 4.59 -26.74
CA LEU A 316 28.59 4.38 -25.29
C LEU A 316 29.79 3.56 -24.77
N PRO A 317 30.87 4.19 -24.29
CA PRO A 317 31.97 3.45 -23.66
C PRO A 317 31.47 2.75 -22.38
N GLY A 318 31.82 1.46 -22.27
CA GLY A 318 31.45 0.66 -21.10
C GLY A 318 29.95 0.34 -20.99
N LYS A 319 29.22 0.23 -22.12
CA LYS A 319 27.79 -0.13 -22.14
C LYS A 319 27.48 -1.42 -21.38
N ILE A 320 28.36 -2.42 -21.43
CA ILE A 320 28.19 -3.70 -20.74
C ILE A 320 28.17 -3.48 -19.22
N VAL A 321 29.15 -2.75 -18.68
CA VAL A 321 29.23 -2.43 -17.25
C VAL A 321 27.97 -1.71 -16.77
N MET A 322 27.47 -0.77 -17.57
CA MET A 322 26.24 -0.04 -17.26
C MET A 322 25.02 -0.95 -17.18
N TYR A 323 24.82 -1.83 -18.16
CA TYR A 323 23.70 -2.77 -18.14
C TYR A 323 23.82 -3.80 -17.01
N ILE A 324 25.04 -4.19 -16.63
CA ILE A 324 25.28 -5.08 -15.47
C ILE A 324 24.87 -4.39 -14.17
N ILE A 325 25.35 -3.16 -13.92
CA ILE A 325 25.02 -2.41 -12.69
C ILE A 325 23.51 -2.15 -12.61
N TRP A 326 22.91 -1.71 -13.72
CA TRP A 326 21.46 -1.49 -13.80
C TRP A 326 20.67 -2.79 -13.61
N GLY A 327 21.11 -3.89 -14.24
CA GLY A 327 20.48 -5.19 -14.11
C GLY A 327 20.51 -5.68 -12.67
N PHE A 328 21.64 -5.53 -11.97
CA PHE A 328 21.75 -5.85 -10.56
C PHE A 328 20.82 -5.01 -9.68
N TYR A 329 20.75 -3.69 -9.90
CA TYR A 329 19.79 -2.82 -9.20
C TYR A 329 18.34 -3.26 -9.44
N THR A 330 17.99 -3.60 -10.68
CA THR A 330 16.65 -4.04 -11.05
C THR A 330 16.31 -5.37 -10.36
N ILE A 331 17.24 -6.32 -10.32
CA ILE A 331 17.07 -7.59 -9.61
C ILE A 331 16.85 -7.36 -8.11
N LEU A 332 17.62 -6.48 -7.47
CA LEU A 332 17.42 -6.14 -6.05
C LEU A 332 16.02 -5.59 -5.78
N ASN A 333 15.52 -4.69 -6.65
CA ASN A 333 14.17 -4.15 -6.52
C ASN A 333 13.09 -5.22 -6.75
N ILE A 334 13.29 -6.14 -7.70
CA ILE A 334 12.36 -7.27 -7.91
C ILE A 334 12.35 -8.19 -6.68
N VAL A 335 13.51 -8.51 -6.10
CA VAL A 335 13.60 -9.30 -4.87
C VAL A 335 12.88 -8.60 -3.72
N LEU A 336 13.08 -7.29 -3.55
CA LEU A 336 12.36 -6.50 -2.55
C LEU A 336 10.84 -6.51 -2.77
N PHE A 337 10.40 -6.40 -4.03
CA PHE A 337 8.98 -6.46 -4.39
C PHE A 337 8.36 -7.82 -4.06
N VAL A 338 9.02 -8.92 -4.44
CA VAL A 338 8.58 -10.28 -4.13
C VAL A 338 8.60 -10.54 -2.62
N TRP A 339 9.64 -10.07 -1.92
CA TRP A 339 9.72 -10.14 -0.46
C TRP A 339 8.52 -9.47 0.19
N ASN A 340 8.13 -8.29 -0.30
CA ASN A 340 6.96 -7.58 0.21
C ASN A 340 5.64 -8.32 -0.04
N LEU A 341 5.53 -9.07 -1.13
CA LEU A 341 4.30 -9.82 -1.45
C LEU A 341 4.17 -11.14 -0.68
N ILE A 342 5.29 -11.81 -0.37
CA ILE A 342 5.26 -13.19 0.15
C ILE A 342 5.72 -13.27 1.62
N LEU A 343 6.74 -12.50 2.00
CA LEU A 343 7.48 -12.68 3.26
C LEU A 343 7.18 -11.61 4.32
N LEU A 344 6.50 -10.52 3.96
CA LEU A 344 6.06 -9.55 4.95
C LEU A 344 4.73 -9.97 5.56
N ASP A 345 4.78 -10.35 6.84
CA ASP A 345 3.60 -10.69 7.61
C ASP A 345 2.65 -9.48 7.74
N PRO A 346 1.35 -9.62 7.41
CA PRO A 346 0.39 -8.52 7.45
C PRO A 346 0.15 -8.01 8.89
N VAL A 347 0.43 -8.85 9.88
CA VAL A 347 0.31 -8.54 11.31
C VAL A 347 1.37 -7.54 11.77
N ILE A 348 2.59 -7.63 11.24
CA ILE A 348 3.73 -6.86 11.72
C ILE A 348 3.72 -5.48 11.07
N ASN A 349 3.95 -4.44 11.86
CA ASN A 349 4.04 -3.05 11.41
C ASN A 349 5.39 -2.72 10.75
N THR A 350 5.97 -3.62 9.95
CA THR A 350 7.27 -3.37 9.31
C THR A 350 7.05 -2.88 7.88
N ASP A 351 7.63 -1.73 7.55
CA ASP A 351 7.61 -1.22 6.18
C ASP A 351 8.63 -1.98 5.31
N LYS A 352 8.33 -2.14 4.01
CA LYS A 352 9.23 -2.81 3.06
C LYS A 352 10.64 -2.24 3.04
N TRP A 353 10.81 -0.93 3.24
CA TRP A 353 12.12 -0.29 3.25
C TRP A 353 12.94 -0.60 4.52
N GLN A 354 12.28 -1.05 5.59
CA GLN A 354 12.92 -1.43 6.86
C GLN A 354 13.35 -2.91 6.89
N THR A 355 13.32 -3.59 5.75
CA THR A 355 13.76 -4.97 5.60
C THR A 355 15.21 -5.06 5.13
N TYR A 356 15.85 -6.21 5.29
CA TYR A 356 17.19 -6.47 4.75
C TYR A 356 17.34 -6.15 3.24
N PRO A 357 16.45 -6.64 2.34
CA PRO A 357 16.52 -6.26 0.93
C PRO A 357 16.24 -4.76 0.70
N GLY A 358 15.45 -4.14 1.57
CA GLY A 358 15.19 -2.69 1.57
C GLY A 358 16.47 -1.88 1.77
N TYR A 359 17.19 -2.14 2.88
CA TYR A 359 18.46 -1.46 3.17
C TYR A 359 19.51 -1.69 2.10
N LEU A 360 19.61 -2.91 1.57
CA LEU A 360 20.54 -3.22 0.49
C LEU A 360 20.23 -2.43 -0.79
N THR A 361 18.96 -2.32 -1.16
CA THR A 361 18.50 -1.54 -2.32
C THR A 361 18.81 -0.04 -2.17
N LEU A 362 18.59 0.50 -0.96
CA LEU A 362 18.91 1.90 -0.65
C LEU A 362 20.41 2.18 -0.69
N ALA A 363 21.24 1.29 -0.13
CA ALA A 363 22.69 1.40 -0.19
C ALA A 363 23.20 1.35 -1.64
N PHE A 364 22.66 0.43 -2.46
CA PHE A 364 23.05 0.32 -3.87
C PHE A 364 22.63 1.56 -4.68
N ARG A 365 21.49 2.19 -4.35
CA ARG A 365 21.07 3.48 -4.95
C ARG A 365 22.11 4.59 -4.70
N LEU A 366 22.75 4.63 -3.53
CA LEU A 366 23.84 5.58 -3.24
C LEU A 366 25.13 5.25 -4.01
N VAL A 367 25.43 3.98 -4.23
CA VAL A 367 26.55 3.57 -5.09
C VAL A 367 26.33 4.04 -6.53
N ILE A 368 25.13 3.85 -7.07
CA ILE A 368 24.76 4.35 -8.40
C ILE A 368 24.86 5.88 -8.45
N MET A 369 24.45 6.58 -7.40
CA MET A 369 24.58 8.04 -7.31
C MET A 369 26.03 8.51 -7.42
N ILE A 370 26.96 7.87 -6.68
CA ILE A 370 28.40 8.21 -6.75
C ILE A 370 28.93 7.99 -8.17
N TRP A 371 28.54 6.88 -8.79
CA TRP A 371 28.93 6.59 -10.17
C TRP A 371 28.31 7.57 -11.19
N PHE A 372 27.04 7.94 -11.00
CA PHE A 372 26.37 8.97 -11.79
C PHE A 372 27.13 10.31 -11.75
N LEU A 373 27.53 10.77 -10.56
CA LEU A 373 28.32 12.00 -10.41
C LEU A 373 29.69 11.90 -11.10
N TYR A 374 30.34 10.74 -11.01
CA TYR A 374 31.61 10.50 -11.68
C TYR A 374 31.49 10.61 -13.21
N GLU A 375 30.49 9.94 -13.81
CA GLU A 375 30.25 10.01 -15.26
C GLU A 375 29.83 11.41 -15.69
N LEU A 376 28.96 12.08 -14.91
CA LEU A 376 28.55 13.45 -15.18
C LEU A 376 29.73 14.42 -15.20
N ARG A 377 30.63 14.33 -14.20
CA ARG A 377 31.84 15.17 -14.14
C ARG A 377 32.75 14.92 -15.34
N LYS A 378 32.95 13.65 -15.70
CA LYS A 378 33.78 13.25 -16.85
C LYS A 378 33.23 13.78 -18.17
N THR A 379 31.90 13.76 -18.35
CA THR A 379 31.24 14.30 -19.55
C THR A 379 31.30 15.82 -19.57
N SER A 380 31.01 16.46 -18.43
CA SER A 380 31.04 17.92 -18.26
C SER A 380 32.42 18.52 -18.57
N GLN A 381 33.52 17.87 -18.16
CA GLN A 381 34.89 18.34 -18.42
C GLN A 381 35.30 18.28 -19.90
N LYS A 382 34.60 17.50 -20.73
CA LYS A 382 34.87 17.42 -22.17
C LYS A 382 34.16 18.50 -22.98
N GLY A 383 33.15 19.16 -22.41
CA GLY A 383 32.37 20.19 -23.09
C GLY A 383 33.05 21.55 -23.04
N HIS A 384 33.57 22.03 -24.17
CA HIS A 384 34.16 23.38 -24.26
C HIS A 384 33.12 24.52 -24.37
N HIS A 385 31.83 24.20 -24.53
CA HIS A 385 30.75 25.20 -24.72
C HIS A 385 29.99 25.47 -23.41
N LEU A 386 29.88 26.75 -23.02
CA LEU A 386 29.32 27.20 -21.74
C LEU A 386 27.87 26.72 -21.51
N ASP A 387 27.01 26.74 -22.53
CA ASP A 387 25.60 26.35 -22.38
C ASP A 387 25.43 24.86 -22.03
N ARG A 388 26.34 24.02 -22.54
CA ARG A 388 26.34 22.57 -22.25
C ARG A 388 26.76 22.31 -20.81
N LEU A 389 27.73 23.09 -20.32
CA LEU A 389 28.18 23.01 -18.94
C LEU A 389 27.06 23.39 -17.97
N GLN A 390 26.34 24.48 -18.26
CA GLN A 390 25.21 24.91 -17.45
C GLN A 390 24.10 23.86 -17.40
N PHE A 391 23.77 23.22 -18.54
CA PHE A 391 22.82 22.10 -18.58
C PHE A 391 23.23 20.96 -17.63
N PHE A 392 24.48 20.47 -17.72
CA PHE A 392 24.94 19.35 -16.90
C PHE A 392 25.00 19.70 -15.41
N GLN A 393 25.28 20.95 -15.05
CA GLN A 393 25.25 21.41 -13.66
C GLN A 393 23.84 21.38 -13.07
N HIS A 394 22.85 21.95 -13.77
CA HIS A 394 21.46 21.95 -13.30
C HIS A 394 20.89 20.53 -13.24
N PHE A 395 21.16 19.73 -14.28
CA PHE A 395 20.79 18.31 -14.31
C PHE A 395 21.41 17.54 -13.14
N GLY A 396 22.70 17.71 -12.89
CA GLY A 396 23.40 17.07 -11.79
C GLY A 396 22.86 17.45 -10.42
N ALA A 397 22.66 18.75 -10.17
CA ALA A 397 22.17 19.25 -8.89
C ALA A 397 20.78 18.69 -8.55
N PHE A 398 19.86 18.72 -9.51
CA PHE A 398 18.50 18.25 -9.28
C PHE A 398 18.45 16.71 -9.09
N PHE A 399 19.10 15.94 -9.96
CA PHE A 399 19.06 14.49 -9.87
C PHE A 399 19.90 13.91 -8.73
N LEU A 400 20.87 14.67 -8.20
CA LEU A 400 21.51 14.34 -6.93
C LEU A 400 20.49 14.31 -5.78
N VAL A 401 19.62 15.33 -5.69
CA VAL A 401 18.53 15.35 -4.70
C VAL A 401 17.58 14.17 -4.93
N TRP A 402 17.27 13.85 -6.19
CA TRP A 402 16.43 12.69 -6.53
C TRP A 402 17.05 11.33 -6.10
N PHE A 403 18.37 11.17 -6.16
CA PHE A 403 19.01 9.95 -5.67
C PHE A 403 18.91 9.82 -4.13
N VAL A 404 19.09 10.95 -3.42
CA VAL A 404 19.18 10.99 -1.95
C VAL A 404 17.80 11.01 -1.26
N TYR A 405 16.74 11.52 -1.91
CA TYR A 405 15.44 11.71 -1.23
C TYR A 405 14.92 10.42 -0.59
N LEU A 406 15.02 9.29 -1.29
CA LEU A 406 14.40 8.04 -0.81
C LEU A 406 15.11 7.46 0.42
N PRO A 407 16.45 7.31 0.45
CA PRO A 407 17.17 6.95 1.68
C PRO A 407 16.88 7.91 2.84
N ALA A 408 16.89 9.23 2.59
CA ALA A 408 16.61 10.22 3.62
C ALA A 408 15.16 10.10 4.15
N LEU A 409 14.19 9.91 3.26
CA LEU A 409 12.79 9.73 3.60
C LEU A 409 12.57 8.49 4.47
N VAL A 410 13.21 7.36 4.14
CA VAL A 410 13.10 6.11 4.92
C VAL A 410 13.67 6.29 6.33
N LEU A 411 14.80 7.01 6.47
CA LEU A 411 15.37 7.31 7.79
C LEU A 411 14.43 8.19 8.63
N ILE A 412 13.87 9.25 8.04
CA ILE A 412 12.91 10.13 8.74
C ILE A 412 11.65 9.35 9.11
N CYS A 413 11.10 8.57 8.17
CA CYS A 413 9.90 7.78 8.36
C CYS A 413 10.07 6.63 9.37
N SER A 414 11.30 6.26 9.73
CA SER A 414 11.55 5.29 10.81
C SER A 414 11.08 5.78 12.18
N GLN A 415 11.01 7.10 12.38
CA GLN A 415 10.54 7.74 13.61
C GLN A 415 9.04 8.01 13.60
N ILE A 416 8.38 7.84 12.44
CA ILE A 416 6.96 8.06 12.26
C ILE A 416 6.21 6.77 12.60
N SER A 417 5.11 6.89 13.35
CA SER A 417 4.26 5.75 13.67
C SER A 417 3.74 5.05 12.40
N ALA A 418 3.53 3.74 12.50
CA ALA A 418 3.13 2.92 11.35
C ALA A 418 1.81 3.36 10.69
N LEU A 419 0.91 4.01 11.43
CA LEU A 419 -0.37 4.52 10.94
C LEU A 419 -0.21 5.66 9.92
N TRP A 420 0.81 6.50 10.06
CA TRP A 420 1.03 7.66 9.18
C TRP A 420 2.10 7.41 8.13
N ARG A 421 3.03 6.50 8.43
CA ARG A 421 4.22 6.25 7.62
C ARG A 421 3.91 5.87 6.17
N TYR A 422 2.93 5.01 5.93
CA TYR A 422 2.61 4.54 4.58
C TYR A 422 2.23 5.70 3.65
N LYS A 423 1.23 6.52 4.05
CA LYS A 423 0.77 7.65 3.25
C LYS A 423 1.81 8.77 3.12
N THR A 424 2.64 8.98 4.14
CA THR A 424 3.78 9.92 4.06
C THR A 424 4.79 9.49 3.01
N ILE A 425 5.20 8.22 3.02
CA ILE A 425 6.14 7.69 2.02
C ILE A 425 5.53 7.77 0.62
N LEU A 426 4.26 7.34 0.47
CA LEU A 426 3.55 7.36 -0.81
C LEU A 426 3.47 8.77 -1.40
N SER A 427 3.02 9.75 -0.61
CA SER A 427 2.85 11.14 -1.03
C SER A 427 4.17 11.77 -1.46
N ILE A 428 5.22 11.66 -0.64
CA ILE A 428 6.53 12.25 -0.95
C ILE A 428 7.17 11.54 -2.15
N SER A 429 7.04 10.21 -2.26
CA SER A 429 7.53 9.47 -3.43
C SER A 429 6.84 9.94 -4.72
N TYR A 430 5.51 10.08 -4.74
CA TYR A 430 4.81 10.61 -5.92
C TYR A 430 5.25 12.03 -6.28
N ALA A 431 5.37 12.91 -5.28
CA ALA A 431 5.86 14.27 -5.51
C ALA A 431 7.27 14.26 -6.13
N ALA A 432 8.20 13.48 -5.58
CA ALA A 432 9.58 13.40 -6.08
C ALA A 432 9.67 12.81 -7.50
N GLU A 433 8.90 11.77 -7.80
CA GLU A 433 8.90 11.16 -9.14
C GLU A 433 8.28 12.10 -10.18
N ILE A 434 7.10 12.68 -9.89
CA ILE A 434 6.43 13.63 -10.79
C ILE A 434 7.32 14.85 -11.05
N LEU A 435 7.92 15.42 -10.00
CA LEU A 435 8.86 16.53 -10.14
C LEU A 435 10.07 16.14 -11.01
N GLY A 436 10.57 14.92 -10.86
CA GLY A 436 11.63 14.37 -11.71
C GLY A 436 11.28 14.37 -13.20
N TYR A 437 10.05 13.96 -13.55
CA TYR A 437 9.58 14.02 -14.94
C TYR A 437 9.36 15.45 -15.42
N ILE A 438 8.77 16.35 -14.60
CA ILE A 438 8.57 17.76 -14.95
C ILE A 438 9.91 18.43 -15.30
N VAL A 439 10.94 18.20 -14.47
CA VAL A 439 12.27 18.77 -14.71
C VAL A 439 12.89 18.24 -15.99
N LEU A 440 12.74 16.95 -16.31
CA LEU A 440 13.23 16.42 -17.59
C LEU A 440 12.48 16.97 -18.79
N ILE A 441 11.17 17.14 -18.69
CA ILE A 441 10.37 17.74 -19.76
C ILE A 441 10.81 19.18 -20.00
N HIS A 442 11.05 19.94 -18.93
CA HIS A 442 11.58 21.30 -19.02
C HIS A 442 13.00 21.33 -19.62
N LEU A 443 13.90 20.45 -19.17
CA LEU A 443 15.28 20.39 -19.66
C LEU A 443 15.39 19.92 -21.13
N LEU A 444 14.46 19.08 -21.58
CA LEU A 444 14.39 18.58 -22.96
C LEU A 444 13.41 19.37 -23.82
N TRP A 445 12.93 20.53 -23.35
CA TRP A 445 11.96 21.32 -24.08
C TRP A 445 12.53 21.82 -25.43
N PRO A 446 11.77 21.78 -26.54
CA PRO A 446 12.24 22.12 -27.88
C PRO A 446 13.03 23.44 -27.99
N SER A 447 12.51 24.53 -27.41
CA SER A 447 13.19 25.84 -27.50
C SER A 447 14.48 25.96 -26.70
N ARG A 448 14.73 25.07 -25.72
CA ARG A 448 15.89 25.12 -24.81
C ARG A 448 16.83 23.91 -24.93
N SER A 449 16.43 22.87 -25.66
CA SER A 449 17.17 21.62 -25.65
C SER A 449 18.51 21.75 -26.39
N VAL A 450 19.56 21.23 -25.77
CA VAL A 450 20.89 21.07 -26.39
C VAL A 450 20.82 20.20 -27.67
N LEU A 451 19.79 19.34 -27.77
CA LEU A 451 19.52 18.49 -28.94
C LEU A 451 19.27 19.30 -30.23
N TYR A 452 18.56 20.43 -30.16
CA TYR A 452 18.38 21.32 -31.33
C TYR A 452 19.69 22.04 -31.69
N LEU A 453 20.47 22.45 -30.70
CA LEU A 453 21.78 23.09 -30.91
C LEU A 453 22.80 22.16 -31.60
N ILE A 454 22.64 20.84 -31.48
CA ILE A 454 23.55 19.84 -32.09
C ILE A 454 23.15 19.52 -33.54
N ASN A 455 21.86 19.50 -33.87
CA ASN A 455 21.38 19.19 -35.22
C ASN A 455 21.54 20.35 -36.22
N GLY A 456 22.00 21.53 -35.79
CA GLY A 456 22.19 22.69 -36.67
C GLY A 456 20.89 23.26 -37.23
N GLU A 457 19.73 22.85 -36.68
CA GLU A 457 18.44 23.45 -37.02
C GLU A 457 18.32 24.79 -36.28
N VAL A 458 18.00 25.84 -37.04
CA VAL A 458 17.87 27.21 -36.56
C VAL A 458 17.00 27.24 -35.30
N PRO A 459 17.41 27.93 -34.20
CA PRO A 459 16.54 28.09 -33.04
C PRO A 459 15.19 28.65 -33.51
N LEU A 460 14.09 28.03 -33.07
CA LEU A 460 12.74 28.50 -33.38
C LEU A 460 12.61 29.99 -33.03
N GLN A 461 11.87 30.72 -33.87
CA GLN A 461 11.71 32.17 -33.76
C GLN A 461 11.37 32.61 -32.33
N THR A 462 11.91 33.76 -31.95
CA THR A 462 11.92 34.41 -30.63
C THR A 462 10.58 34.47 -29.88
N TRP A 463 9.45 34.24 -30.55
CA TRP A 463 8.12 34.19 -29.95
C TRP A 463 7.91 33.02 -28.96
N ASP A 464 8.66 31.92 -29.09
CA ASP A 464 8.60 30.80 -28.13
C ASP A 464 9.41 31.02 -26.84
N LEU A 465 10.22 32.09 -26.78
CA LEU A 465 11.01 32.45 -25.58
C LEU A 465 10.18 33.28 -24.59
N GLU A 466 9.23 34.08 -25.07
CA GLU A 466 8.42 35.01 -24.26
C GLU A 466 7.41 34.30 -23.32
N ILE A 467 7.07 33.04 -23.60
CA ILE A 467 6.12 32.26 -22.78
C ILE A 467 6.79 31.62 -21.56
N THR A 468 8.13 31.59 -21.50
CA THR A 468 8.84 30.73 -20.51
C THR A 468 9.58 31.43 -19.37
N GLY A 469 9.62 32.77 -19.34
CA GLY A 469 10.33 33.49 -18.27
C GLY A 469 11.85 33.35 -18.31
#